data_AF-A0A9N9K531-F1
#
_entry.id   AF-A0A9N9K531-F1
#
_cell.length_a   1.000
_cell.length_b   1.000
_cell.length_c   1.000
_cell.angle_alpha   90.00
_cell.angle_beta   90.00
_cell.angle_gamma   90.00
#
_symmetry.space_group_name_H-M   'P 1'
#
loop_
_entity.id
_entity.type
_entity.pdbx_description
1 polymer ?
#
loop_
_entity_poly.entity_id
_entity_poly.type
_entity_poly.pdbx_seq_one_letter_code
_entity_poly.pdbx_strand_id
1 'polypeptide(L)'
;FVKTSSDRKKPIEVFDPDIVNIKDLFFTDEPFFPIEEYQTQDYLFKLRELGMKRSMTGTDLIDRIEKYKSRLCDDEIVSVHNKSFLLLKYIDKNYQDLKDDILFREKLQTETWIPTLTPEPDNQRTFSKASDCRDNLYIDLISYTLPIVDYKIVSDKLRQSLGWDTIPPTEIVIKQLLHLVNLMNQPRKHSMNNIRNRINTNYEHFNKIINQPDGETHLAILKQNLAKEQWILNESDDNDIYTIDEVVFSLHNFIPSGYWVQLSRNNRINYSTLFEKLGVKKTLDIQDFIRVLRNVNFSKPKQRANIMSIIDELSKSKEENLTGLLIPNMNCEMVDYKIVLFDDLGSRENDSMKDFNIIAHSEISKNLAKRLKLENLSEVLLKNSKFDFGQHEQVTTRLKNILR
;
A
#
# COMPACT_ATOMS: atom_id res chain seq x y z
N PHE A 1 -46.60 7.05 42.55
CA PHE A 1 -46.02 7.95 41.54
C PHE A 1 -44.90 8.78 42.18
N VAL A 2 -43.86 9.13 41.43
CA VAL A 2 -42.62 9.81 41.83
C VAL A 2 -42.52 11.11 41.04
N LYS A 3 -42.11 12.20 41.68
CA LYS A 3 -41.92 13.49 41.00
C LYS A 3 -40.63 13.47 40.16
N THR A 4 -40.71 13.91 38.92
CA THR A 4 -39.59 14.13 37.98
C THR A 4 -39.52 15.62 37.59
N SER A 5 -38.60 15.99 36.69
CA SER A 5 -38.44 17.38 36.23
C SER A 5 -39.65 17.95 35.49
N SER A 6 -40.51 17.12 34.87
CA SER A 6 -41.66 17.60 34.09
C SER A 6 -43.00 16.99 34.48
N ASP A 7 -43.03 15.83 35.16
CA ASP A 7 -44.27 15.09 35.44
C ASP A 7 -44.16 14.17 36.69
N ARG A 8 -45.19 13.34 36.91
CA ARG A 8 -45.19 12.29 37.93
C ARG A 8 -45.22 10.93 37.25
N LYS A 9 -44.20 10.11 37.49
CA LYS A 9 -44.04 8.78 36.87
C LYS A 9 -44.21 7.63 37.86
N LYS A 10 -44.48 6.42 37.39
CA LYS A 10 -44.46 5.21 38.23
C LYS A 10 -42.99 4.85 38.55
N PRO A 11 -42.70 4.18 39.68
CA PRO A 11 -41.34 3.74 40.00
C PRO A 11 -40.70 2.93 38.86
N ILE A 12 -41.46 2.04 38.22
CA ILE A 12 -41.01 1.24 37.06
C ILE A 12 -40.66 2.04 35.80
N GLU A 13 -40.98 3.34 35.75
CA GLU A 13 -40.74 4.24 34.61
C GLU A 13 -39.54 5.18 34.83
N VAL A 14 -38.91 5.12 36.02
CA VAL A 14 -37.75 5.95 36.38
C VAL A 14 -36.51 5.09 36.65
N PHE A 15 -35.34 5.69 36.49
CA PHE A 15 -34.05 5.06 36.75
C PHE A 15 -33.48 5.49 38.09
N ASP A 16 -32.71 4.59 38.68
CA ASP A 16 -31.98 4.83 39.92
C ASP A 16 -30.85 5.87 39.69
N PRO A 17 -30.92 7.06 40.33
CA PRO A 17 -29.94 8.11 40.13
C PRO A 17 -28.55 7.79 40.71
N ASP A 18 -28.44 6.77 41.57
CA ASP A 18 -27.16 6.31 42.13
C ASP A 18 -26.36 5.48 41.10
N ILE A 19 -26.99 5.06 40.00
CA ILE A 19 -26.34 4.29 38.93
C ILE A 19 -25.78 5.25 37.88
N VAL A 20 -24.58 5.75 38.15
CA VAL A 20 -23.92 6.81 37.36
C VAL A 20 -23.83 6.47 35.87
N ASN A 21 -23.47 5.23 35.51
CA ASN A 21 -23.35 4.80 34.11
C ASN A 21 -24.68 4.75 33.35
N ILE A 22 -25.84 4.75 34.04
CA ILE A 22 -27.16 4.93 33.42
C ILE A 22 -27.53 6.40 33.43
N LYS A 23 -27.35 7.10 34.56
CA LYS A 23 -27.64 8.53 34.69
C LYS A 23 -26.94 9.36 33.62
N ASP A 24 -25.68 9.05 33.33
CA ASP A 24 -24.89 9.76 32.34
C ASP A 24 -25.34 9.50 30.89
N LEU A 25 -26.34 8.64 30.64
CA LEU A 25 -26.97 8.44 29.32
C LEU A 25 -28.13 9.41 29.05
N PHE A 26 -28.51 10.25 30.00
CA PHE A 26 -29.63 11.18 29.86
C PHE A 26 -29.13 12.62 29.85
N PHE A 27 -29.80 13.49 29.11
CA PHE A 27 -29.61 14.92 29.21
C PHE A 27 -30.26 15.46 30.50
N THR A 28 -29.78 16.60 30.97
CA THR A 28 -30.19 17.19 32.26
C THR A 28 -31.66 17.61 32.31
N ASP A 29 -32.27 17.86 31.15
CA ASP A 29 -33.66 18.26 31.00
C ASP A 29 -34.64 17.08 30.93
N GLU A 30 -34.14 15.83 30.94
CA GLU A 30 -35.01 14.66 30.75
C GLU A 30 -35.66 14.14 32.06
N PRO A 31 -36.98 13.83 32.04
CA PRO A 31 -37.75 13.47 33.25
C PRO A 31 -37.68 11.97 33.57
N PHE A 32 -36.49 11.41 33.74
CA PHE A 32 -36.31 9.97 34.01
C PHE A 32 -35.71 9.65 35.38
N PHE A 33 -35.45 10.69 36.18
CA PHE A 33 -34.90 10.55 37.53
C PHE A 33 -35.82 11.20 38.57
N PRO A 34 -35.92 10.60 39.77
CA PRO A 34 -36.57 11.26 40.91
C PRO A 34 -35.92 12.60 41.22
N ILE A 35 -36.68 13.58 41.70
CA ILE A 35 -36.19 14.89 42.17
C ILE A 35 -36.63 15.19 43.61
N GLU A 36 -36.04 16.22 44.22
CA GLU A 36 -36.39 16.71 45.56
C GLU A 36 -36.30 15.61 46.63
N GLU A 37 -37.35 15.45 47.45
CA GLU A 37 -37.40 14.47 48.54
C GLU A 37 -37.22 13.02 48.05
N TYR A 38 -37.59 12.73 46.80
CA TYR A 38 -37.48 11.38 46.25
C TYR A 38 -36.03 10.95 45.94
N GLN A 39 -35.05 11.86 46.07
CA GLN A 39 -33.62 11.53 45.95
C GLN A 39 -32.97 11.13 47.29
N THR A 40 -33.68 11.19 48.42
CA THR A 40 -33.09 10.73 49.68
C THR A 40 -32.95 9.20 49.69
N GLN A 41 -31.94 8.69 50.40
CA GLN A 41 -31.65 7.25 50.44
C GLN A 41 -32.84 6.40 50.91
N ASP A 42 -33.63 6.90 51.86
CA ASP A 42 -34.84 6.21 52.34
C ASP A 42 -35.91 6.08 51.25
N TYR A 43 -36.11 7.12 50.43
CA TYR A 43 -37.06 7.06 49.32
C TYR A 43 -36.51 6.22 48.18
N LEU A 44 -35.23 6.37 47.82
CA LEU A 44 -34.60 5.55 46.77
C LEU A 44 -34.67 4.05 47.12
N PHE A 45 -34.46 3.68 48.39
CA PHE A 45 -34.66 2.30 48.86
C PHE A 45 -36.07 1.80 48.56
N LYS A 46 -37.10 2.54 48.95
CA LYS A 46 -38.51 2.19 48.68
C LYS A 46 -38.80 2.13 47.18
N LEU A 47 -38.24 3.04 46.38
CA LEU A 47 -38.44 3.06 44.94
C LEU A 47 -37.81 1.83 44.26
N ARG A 48 -36.65 1.38 44.73
CA ARG A 48 -36.03 0.12 44.28
C ARG A 48 -36.95 -1.07 44.56
N GLU A 49 -37.54 -1.16 45.74
CA GLU A 49 -38.51 -2.22 46.09
C GLU A 49 -39.76 -2.18 45.20
N LEU A 50 -40.18 -0.98 44.78
CA LEU A 50 -41.32 -0.78 43.88
C LEU A 50 -40.97 -0.95 42.38
N GLY A 51 -39.74 -1.40 42.06
CA GLY A 51 -39.33 -1.73 40.70
C GLY A 51 -38.66 -0.61 39.92
N MET A 52 -38.09 0.40 40.59
CA MET A 52 -37.22 1.39 39.94
C MET A 52 -36.10 0.72 39.13
N LYS A 53 -35.90 1.18 37.91
CA LYS A 53 -34.98 0.55 36.95
C LYS A 53 -33.54 0.70 37.41
N ARG A 54 -32.81 -0.42 37.43
CA ARG A 54 -31.38 -0.49 37.76
C ARG A 54 -30.51 -0.95 36.59
N SER A 55 -31.15 -1.31 35.48
CA SER A 55 -30.54 -1.69 34.21
C SER A 55 -31.40 -1.14 33.07
N MET A 56 -30.82 -1.05 31.89
CA MET A 56 -31.51 -0.65 30.66
C MET A 56 -31.95 -1.90 29.92
N THR A 57 -33.20 -1.92 29.46
CA THR A 57 -33.70 -2.93 28.52
C THR A 57 -33.35 -2.58 27.08
N GLY A 58 -33.52 -3.50 26.12
CA GLY A 58 -33.29 -3.20 24.70
C GLY A 58 -34.15 -2.04 24.19
N THR A 59 -35.40 -1.94 24.64
CA THR A 59 -36.29 -0.81 24.31
C THR A 59 -35.78 0.51 24.88
N ASP A 60 -35.31 0.53 26.14
CA ASP A 60 -34.72 1.73 26.74
C ASP A 60 -33.51 2.23 25.93
N LEU A 61 -32.68 1.30 25.42
CA LEU A 61 -31.50 1.63 24.62
C LEU A 61 -31.86 2.14 23.23
N ILE A 62 -32.89 1.57 22.58
CA ILE A 62 -33.44 2.09 21.32
C ILE A 62 -33.93 3.53 21.52
N ASP A 63 -34.70 3.78 22.59
CA ASP A 63 -35.18 5.13 22.91
C ASP A 63 -34.03 6.13 23.11
N ARG A 64 -32.90 5.70 23.69
CA ARG A 64 -31.69 6.54 23.78
C ARG A 64 -31.12 6.87 22.42
N ILE A 65 -30.98 5.87 21.53
CA ILE A 65 -30.50 6.07 20.16
C ILE A 65 -31.38 7.08 19.41
N GLU A 66 -32.69 6.91 19.48
CA GLU A 66 -33.65 7.81 18.83
C GLU A 66 -33.61 9.22 19.42
N LYS A 67 -33.49 9.32 20.75
CA LYS A 67 -33.35 10.62 21.43
C LYS A 67 -32.09 11.35 20.98
N TYR A 68 -30.95 10.67 20.92
CA TYR A 68 -29.69 11.25 20.46
C TYR A 68 -29.78 11.75 19.02
N LYS A 69 -30.40 10.96 18.13
CA LYS A 69 -30.66 11.37 16.74
C LYS A 69 -31.55 12.61 16.66
N SER A 70 -32.61 12.67 17.47
CA SER A 70 -33.52 13.83 17.48
C SER A 70 -32.87 15.14 17.96
N ARG A 71 -31.77 15.03 18.73
CA ARG A 71 -30.97 16.17 19.21
C ARG A 71 -29.74 16.46 18.38
N LEU A 72 -29.58 15.78 17.25
CA LEU A 72 -28.42 15.99 16.39
C LEU A 72 -28.56 17.34 15.66
N CYS A 73 -27.92 18.37 16.20
CA CYS A 73 -27.67 19.64 15.55
C CYS A 73 -26.21 20.07 15.81
N ASP A 74 -25.72 21.04 15.04
CA ASP A 74 -24.31 21.47 15.11
C ASP A 74 -23.89 21.92 16.51
N ASP A 75 -24.79 22.57 17.26
CA ASP A 75 -24.51 23.08 18.61
C ASP A 75 -24.46 21.97 19.68
N GLU A 76 -25.18 20.85 19.48
CA GLU A 76 -25.25 19.75 20.45
C GLU A 76 -24.37 18.55 20.07
N ILE A 77 -23.72 18.55 18.90
CA ILE A 77 -22.98 17.40 18.36
C ILE A 77 -21.97 16.81 19.36
N VAL A 78 -21.24 17.65 20.09
CA VAL A 78 -20.25 17.20 21.08
C VAL A 78 -20.92 16.49 22.25
N SER A 79 -22.03 17.03 22.73
CA SER A 79 -22.81 16.46 23.84
C SER A 79 -23.43 15.12 23.43
N VAL A 80 -24.08 15.08 22.26
CA VAL A 80 -24.68 13.86 21.69
C VAL A 80 -23.61 12.80 21.44
N HIS A 81 -22.46 13.16 20.88
CA HIS A 81 -21.36 12.23 20.61
C HIS A 81 -20.83 11.59 21.90
N ASN A 82 -20.61 12.40 22.95
CA ASN A 82 -20.22 11.90 24.27
C ASN A 82 -21.28 10.98 24.88
N LYS A 83 -22.57 11.31 24.76
CA LYS A 83 -23.68 10.47 25.26
C LYS A 83 -23.78 9.14 24.51
N SER A 84 -23.66 9.16 23.18
CA SER A 84 -23.57 7.95 22.35
C SER A 84 -22.36 7.10 22.72
N PHE A 85 -21.24 7.72 23.10
CA PHE A 85 -20.02 7.00 23.47
C PHE A 85 -20.18 6.28 24.80
N LEU A 86 -20.81 6.93 25.77
CA LEU A 86 -21.19 6.30 27.04
C LEU A 86 -22.21 5.18 26.83
N LEU A 87 -23.17 5.38 25.90
CA LEU A 87 -24.14 4.35 25.53
C LEU A 87 -23.45 3.12 24.93
N LEU A 88 -22.52 3.30 24.00
CA LEU A 88 -21.73 2.20 23.43
C LEU A 88 -20.97 1.44 24.51
N LYS A 89 -20.32 2.14 25.45
CA LYS A 89 -19.63 1.51 26.59
C LYS A 89 -20.57 0.76 27.52
N TYR A 90 -21.79 1.29 27.74
CA TYR A 90 -22.81 0.61 28.52
C TYR A 90 -23.24 -0.69 27.81
N ILE A 91 -23.53 -0.62 26.51
CA ILE A 91 -23.93 -1.78 25.71
C ILE A 91 -22.83 -2.83 25.73
N ASP A 92 -21.57 -2.46 25.48
CA ASP A 92 -20.43 -3.37 25.49
C ASP A 92 -20.32 -4.18 26.80
N LYS A 93 -20.45 -3.50 27.94
CA LYS A 93 -20.37 -4.14 29.27
C LYS A 93 -21.56 -5.05 29.59
N ASN A 94 -22.75 -4.73 29.07
CA ASN A 94 -24.00 -5.42 29.42
C ASN A 94 -24.55 -6.27 28.26
N TYR A 95 -23.79 -6.43 27.16
CA TYR A 95 -24.31 -7.03 25.93
C TYR A 95 -24.80 -8.47 26.12
N GLN A 96 -24.21 -9.20 27.08
CA GLN A 96 -24.61 -10.56 27.39
C GLN A 96 -26.11 -10.69 27.75
N ASP A 97 -26.66 -9.69 28.43
CA ASP A 97 -28.06 -9.68 28.86
C ASP A 97 -28.99 -9.11 27.77
N LEU A 98 -28.42 -8.46 26.75
CA LEU A 98 -29.14 -7.80 25.66
C LEU A 98 -29.15 -8.61 24.35
N LYS A 99 -28.25 -9.59 24.21
CA LYS A 99 -27.98 -10.32 22.96
C LYS A 99 -29.20 -11.04 22.35
N ASP A 100 -30.21 -11.35 23.16
CA ASP A 100 -31.37 -12.13 22.73
C ASP A 100 -32.52 -11.22 22.24
N ASP A 101 -32.42 -9.91 22.45
CA ASP A 101 -33.38 -8.93 21.92
C ASP A 101 -33.13 -8.71 20.41
N ILE A 102 -34.07 -9.17 19.58
CA ILE A 102 -33.97 -9.12 18.12
C ILE A 102 -34.09 -7.69 17.60
N LEU A 103 -35.07 -6.92 18.11
CA LEU A 103 -35.34 -5.56 17.65
C LEU A 103 -34.18 -4.63 18.02
N PHE A 104 -33.63 -4.79 19.22
CA PHE A 104 -32.46 -4.04 19.65
C PHE A 104 -31.25 -4.32 18.75
N ARG A 105 -30.97 -5.59 18.43
CA ARG A 105 -29.84 -5.95 17.54
C ARG A 105 -30.00 -5.40 16.13
N GLU A 106 -31.21 -5.46 15.57
CA GLU A 106 -31.50 -4.89 14.25
C GLU A 106 -31.21 -3.39 14.23
N LYS A 107 -31.71 -2.66 15.24
CA LYS A 107 -31.46 -1.21 15.39
C LYS A 107 -29.98 -0.90 15.59
N LEU A 108 -29.27 -1.73 16.37
CA LEU A 108 -27.85 -1.57 16.63
C LEU A 108 -27.00 -1.61 15.35
N GLN A 109 -27.40 -2.46 14.39
CA GLN A 109 -26.68 -2.66 13.13
C GLN A 109 -27.04 -1.63 12.05
N THR A 110 -28.32 -1.26 11.97
CA THR A 110 -28.88 -0.51 10.83
C THR A 110 -28.84 0.99 11.03
N GLU A 111 -28.88 1.46 12.27
CA GLU A 111 -29.00 2.87 12.59
C GLU A 111 -27.64 3.57 12.63
N THR A 112 -27.58 4.80 12.13
CA THR A 112 -26.41 5.68 12.29
C THR A 112 -26.38 6.29 13.70
N TRP A 113 -25.77 5.61 14.66
CA TRP A 113 -25.73 6.06 16.06
C TRP A 113 -24.35 5.92 16.72
N ILE A 114 -23.46 5.11 16.11
CA ILE A 114 -22.16 4.78 16.68
C ILE A 114 -21.28 6.03 16.61
N PRO A 115 -20.76 6.52 17.74
CA PRO A 115 -19.92 7.71 17.77
C PRO A 115 -18.54 7.37 17.22
N THR A 116 -18.20 7.98 16.09
CA THR A 116 -16.95 7.74 15.37
C THR A 116 -16.21 9.05 15.15
N LEU A 117 -14.95 8.93 14.74
CA LEU A 117 -14.17 10.00 14.15
C LEU A 117 -14.10 9.77 12.65
N THR A 118 -14.22 10.81 11.84
CA THR A 118 -13.95 10.73 10.40
C THR A 118 -12.52 10.25 10.15
N PRO A 119 -12.24 9.65 8.99
CA PRO A 119 -10.88 9.24 8.66
C PRO A 119 -9.85 10.36 8.85
N GLU A 120 -8.62 9.98 9.21
CA GLU A 120 -7.48 10.89 9.31
C GLU A 120 -7.26 11.62 7.96
N PRO A 121 -6.75 12.87 7.96
CA PRO A 121 -6.32 13.64 9.13
C PRO A 121 -7.43 14.42 9.83
N ASP A 122 -8.67 14.40 9.32
CA ASP A 122 -9.75 15.29 9.77
C ASP A 122 -10.17 15.01 11.21
N ASN A 123 -10.31 13.73 11.59
CA ASN A 123 -10.66 13.28 12.94
C ASN A 123 -11.85 14.04 13.56
N GLN A 124 -12.83 14.40 12.73
CA GLN A 124 -14.01 15.13 13.16
C GLN A 124 -15.04 14.17 13.76
N ARG A 125 -15.76 14.61 14.79
CA ARG A 125 -16.82 13.82 15.42
C ARG A 125 -17.93 13.59 14.41
N THR A 126 -18.30 12.34 14.21
CA THR A 126 -19.40 11.93 13.34
C THR A 126 -20.11 10.71 13.92
N PHE A 127 -21.13 10.23 13.21
CA PHE A 127 -21.87 9.04 13.57
C PHE A 127 -21.90 8.08 12.39
N SER A 128 -21.74 6.79 12.67
CA SER A 128 -21.74 5.73 11.68
C SER A 128 -22.77 4.65 12.04
N LYS A 129 -23.21 3.90 11.03
CA LYS A 129 -23.80 2.57 11.24
C LYS A 129 -22.70 1.53 11.41
N ALA A 130 -23.04 0.36 11.94
CA ALA A 130 -22.06 -0.69 12.25
C ALA A 130 -21.21 -1.12 11.03
N SER A 131 -21.81 -1.19 9.83
CA SER A 131 -21.11 -1.61 8.62
C SER A 131 -20.12 -0.58 8.07
N ASP A 132 -20.24 0.70 8.45
CA ASP A 132 -19.43 1.80 7.90
C ASP A 132 -18.24 2.18 8.79
N CYS A 133 -18.05 1.50 9.92
CA CYS A 133 -16.95 1.79 10.84
C CYS A 133 -16.38 0.53 11.48
N ARG A 134 -15.32 0.72 12.26
CA ARG A 134 -14.71 -0.31 13.10
C ARG A 134 -14.29 0.29 14.44
N ASP A 135 -13.96 -0.57 15.38
CA ASP A 135 -13.36 -0.17 16.64
C ASP A 135 -11.85 0.08 16.51
N ASN A 136 -11.27 0.60 17.58
CA ASN A 136 -9.86 0.99 17.63
C ASN A 136 -8.87 -0.21 17.45
N LEU A 137 -9.38 -1.46 17.41
CA LEU A 137 -8.55 -2.64 17.16
C LEU A 137 -7.87 -2.60 15.78
N TYR A 138 -8.52 -2.01 14.78
CA TYR A 138 -8.04 -2.00 13.39
C TYR A 138 -7.48 -0.64 12.95
N ILE A 139 -7.24 0.30 13.88
CA ILE A 139 -6.86 1.68 13.57
C ILE A 139 -5.67 1.80 12.60
N ASP A 140 -4.64 0.97 12.78
CA ASP A 140 -3.44 1.00 11.94
C ASP A 140 -3.70 0.54 10.49
N LEU A 141 -4.75 -0.26 10.28
CA LEU A 141 -5.12 -0.83 8.99
C LEU A 141 -6.12 0.02 8.20
N ILE A 142 -6.87 0.92 8.84
CA ILE A 142 -8.02 1.58 8.17
C ILE A 142 -8.31 3.02 8.60
N SER A 143 -7.54 3.66 9.49
CA SER A 143 -7.96 5.00 9.98
C SER A 143 -7.94 6.13 8.93
N TYR A 144 -7.30 5.96 7.77
CA TYR A 144 -7.40 6.90 6.64
C TYR A 144 -8.53 6.54 5.66
N THR A 145 -9.21 5.41 5.85
CA THR A 145 -10.21 4.89 4.90
C THR A 145 -11.59 4.66 5.49
N LEU A 146 -11.68 4.40 6.80
CA LEU A 146 -12.95 4.19 7.51
C LEU A 146 -13.01 5.02 8.79
N PRO A 147 -14.21 5.51 9.16
CA PRO A 147 -14.46 6.04 10.48
C PRO A 147 -14.12 5.04 11.59
N ILE A 148 -13.54 5.53 12.69
CA ILE A 148 -13.10 4.70 13.82
C ILE A 148 -13.81 5.14 15.09
N VAL A 149 -14.27 4.16 15.87
CA VAL A 149 -14.64 4.39 17.27
C VAL A 149 -13.38 4.44 18.10
N ASP A 150 -13.16 5.54 18.82
CA ASP A 150 -12.03 5.69 19.77
C ASP A 150 -12.28 4.91 21.08
N TYR A 151 -12.58 3.62 20.93
CA TYR A 151 -12.77 2.67 22.00
C TYR A 151 -12.62 1.27 21.43
N LYS A 152 -11.90 0.40 22.15
CA LYS A 152 -11.79 -1.02 21.83
C LYS A 152 -12.94 -1.77 22.49
N ILE A 153 -13.77 -2.43 21.69
CA ILE A 153 -14.92 -3.21 22.20
C ILE A 153 -14.39 -4.44 22.92
N VAL A 154 -14.88 -4.69 24.13
CA VAL A 154 -14.42 -5.80 24.99
C VAL A 154 -15.25 -7.06 24.76
N SER A 155 -16.54 -6.92 24.47
CA SER A 155 -17.46 -8.04 24.24
C SER A 155 -17.32 -8.60 22.83
N ASP A 156 -16.78 -9.81 22.72
CA ASP A 156 -16.71 -10.53 21.44
C ASP A 156 -18.09 -10.74 20.81
N LYS A 157 -19.12 -10.95 21.65
CA LYS A 157 -20.51 -11.10 21.18
C LYS A 157 -21.06 -9.82 20.58
N LEU A 158 -20.70 -8.67 21.16
CA LEU A 158 -21.07 -7.38 20.58
C LEU A 158 -20.34 -7.19 19.25
N ARG A 159 -19.03 -7.49 19.19
CA ARG A 159 -18.26 -7.41 17.94
C ARG A 159 -18.87 -8.29 16.84
N GLN A 160 -19.24 -9.52 17.14
CA GLN A 160 -19.96 -10.41 16.22
C GLN A 160 -21.28 -9.78 15.75
N SER A 161 -22.05 -9.20 16.69
CA SER A 161 -23.31 -8.54 16.33
C SER A 161 -23.12 -7.29 15.47
N LEU A 162 -22.00 -6.59 15.58
CA LEU A 162 -21.68 -5.43 14.75
C LEU A 162 -21.00 -5.82 13.44
N GLY A 163 -20.63 -7.10 13.26
CA GLY A 163 -19.84 -7.59 12.13
C GLY A 163 -18.36 -7.19 12.19
N TRP A 164 -17.85 -6.87 13.38
CA TRP A 164 -16.48 -6.42 13.63
C TRP A 164 -15.55 -7.53 14.12
N ASP A 165 -16.05 -8.76 14.22
CA ASP A 165 -15.27 -9.97 14.48
C ASP A 165 -14.48 -10.45 13.26
N THR A 166 -14.81 -9.93 12.08
CA THR A 166 -14.10 -10.18 10.83
C THR A 166 -13.00 -9.16 10.57
N ILE A 167 -11.98 -9.57 9.81
CA ILE A 167 -10.95 -8.65 9.34
C ILE A 167 -11.55 -7.58 8.40
N PRO A 168 -10.95 -6.38 8.31
CA PRO A 168 -11.35 -5.39 7.33
C PRO A 168 -11.23 -5.92 5.90
N PRO A 169 -12.11 -5.49 4.96
CA PRO A 169 -12.00 -5.87 3.56
C PRO A 169 -10.64 -5.49 2.96
N THR A 170 -10.05 -6.38 2.17
CA THR A 170 -8.69 -6.20 1.63
C THR A 170 -8.55 -4.92 0.80
N GLU A 171 -9.57 -4.56 0.04
CA GLU A 171 -9.60 -3.34 -0.77
C GLU A 171 -9.48 -2.07 0.08
N ILE A 172 -10.07 -2.10 1.29
CA ILE A 172 -10.02 -0.97 2.22
C ILE A 172 -8.59 -0.84 2.81
N VAL A 173 -7.97 -1.97 3.14
CA VAL A 173 -6.58 -2.00 3.65
C VAL A 173 -5.58 -1.63 2.54
N ILE A 174 -5.84 -1.97 1.28
CA ILE A 174 -5.03 -1.51 0.13
C ILE A 174 -5.13 0.01 -0.01
N LYS A 175 -6.34 0.57 0.04
CA LYS A 175 -6.53 2.04 0.00
C LYS A 175 -5.79 2.73 1.14
N GLN A 176 -5.78 2.14 2.33
CA GLN A 176 -5.00 2.61 3.46
C GLN A 176 -3.51 2.63 3.14
N LEU A 177 -2.95 1.51 2.68
CA LEU A 177 -1.54 1.41 2.31
C LEU A 177 -1.16 2.49 1.29
N LEU A 178 -1.91 2.62 0.20
CA LEU A 178 -1.61 3.61 -0.85
C LEU A 178 -1.68 5.05 -0.32
N HIS A 179 -2.60 5.34 0.59
CA HIS A 179 -2.65 6.64 1.25
C HIS A 179 -1.41 6.88 2.13
N LEU A 180 -1.03 5.91 2.97
CA LEU A 180 0.17 6.01 3.83
C LEU A 180 1.45 6.20 3.02
N VAL A 181 1.57 5.48 1.90
CA VAL A 181 2.68 5.59 0.96
C VAL A 181 2.73 6.98 0.33
N ASN A 182 1.59 7.54 -0.08
CA ASN A 182 1.53 8.92 -0.57
C ASN A 182 1.99 9.92 0.51
N LEU A 183 1.60 9.72 1.78
CA LEU A 183 2.07 10.57 2.87
C LEU A 183 3.60 10.49 3.08
N MET A 184 4.22 9.33 2.84
CA MET A 184 5.69 9.19 2.90
C MET A 184 6.40 10.04 1.83
N ASN A 185 5.79 10.23 0.67
CA ASN A 185 6.33 11.07 -0.40
C ASN A 185 6.19 12.57 -0.13
N GLN A 186 5.50 12.97 0.96
CA GLN A 186 5.25 14.38 1.27
C GLN A 186 6.31 14.93 2.24
N PRO A 187 7.14 15.90 1.81
CA PRO A 187 8.15 16.48 2.67
C PRO A 187 7.49 17.29 3.80
N ARG A 188 7.72 16.85 5.06
CA ARG A 188 7.67 17.68 6.28
C ARG A 188 6.31 17.90 6.99
N LYS A 189 5.33 17.00 6.87
CA LYS A 189 4.05 17.14 7.61
C LYS A 189 3.80 16.10 8.72
N HIS A 190 4.44 14.94 8.67
CA HIS A 190 4.08 13.82 9.52
C HIS A 190 5.30 13.15 10.18
N SER A 191 5.06 12.47 11.30
CA SER A 191 6.06 11.57 11.89
C SER A 191 6.28 10.39 10.94
N MET A 192 7.35 10.45 10.16
CA MET A 192 7.71 9.42 9.17
C MET A 192 7.82 8.03 9.80
N ASN A 193 8.25 7.95 11.07
CA ASN A 193 8.34 6.68 11.79
C ASN A 193 6.95 6.09 12.09
N ASN A 194 5.96 6.91 12.42
CA ASN A 194 4.60 6.44 12.64
C ASN A 194 4.00 5.89 11.33
N ILE A 195 4.12 6.63 10.23
CA ILE A 195 3.63 6.18 8.91
C ILE A 195 4.32 4.87 8.50
N ARG A 196 5.64 4.77 8.65
CA ARG A 196 6.40 3.54 8.36
C ARG A 196 5.90 2.35 9.16
N ASN A 197 5.70 2.51 10.47
CA ASN A 197 5.19 1.43 11.32
C ASN A 197 3.83 0.93 10.82
N ARG A 198 2.94 1.85 10.43
CA ARG A 198 1.62 1.51 9.91
C ARG A 198 1.69 0.83 8.55
N ILE A 199 2.59 1.24 7.66
CA ILE A 199 2.87 0.53 6.40
C ILE A 199 3.31 -0.91 6.70
N ASN A 200 4.23 -1.10 7.65
CA ASN A 200 4.69 -2.42 8.07
C ASN A 200 3.54 -3.26 8.66
N THR A 201 2.64 -2.67 9.46
CA THR A 201 1.42 -3.35 9.95
C THR A 201 0.50 -3.80 8.79
N ASN A 202 0.40 -3.00 7.71
CA ASN A 202 -0.35 -3.40 6.52
C ASN A 202 0.34 -4.59 5.81
N TYR A 203 1.67 -4.59 5.68
CA TYR A 203 2.41 -5.72 5.12
C TYR A 203 2.27 -7.00 5.97
N GLU A 204 2.33 -6.88 7.29
CA GLU A 204 2.08 -7.98 8.22
C GLU A 204 0.68 -8.56 8.04
N HIS A 205 -0.32 -7.69 7.93
CA HIS A 205 -1.69 -8.10 7.67
C HIS A 205 -1.82 -8.84 6.34
N PHE A 206 -1.29 -8.29 5.24
CA PHE A 206 -1.32 -8.95 3.94
C PHE A 206 -0.60 -10.29 3.95
N ASN A 207 0.58 -10.35 4.55
CA ASN A 207 1.34 -11.59 4.66
C ASN A 207 0.58 -12.64 5.50
N LYS A 208 -0.20 -12.23 6.49
CA LYS A 208 -1.04 -13.15 7.27
C LYS A 208 -2.20 -13.69 6.44
N ILE A 209 -2.98 -12.82 5.77
CA ILE A 209 -4.22 -13.24 5.08
C ILE A 209 -3.95 -14.09 3.84
N ILE A 210 -2.87 -13.84 3.08
CA ILE A 210 -2.53 -14.65 1.89
C ILE A 210 -2.06 -16.07 2.23
N ASN A 211 -1.82 -16.35 3.51
CA ASN A 211 -1.40 -17.65 4.01
C ASN A 211 -2.54 -18.38 4.75
N GLN A 212 -3.75 -17.82 4.77
CA GLN A 212 -4.95 -18.46 5.26
C GLN A 212 -5.63 -19.29 4.14
N PRO A 213 -6.60 -20.19 4.46
CA PRO A 213 -7.26 -21.04 3.47
C PRO A 213 -7.94 -20.30 2.32
N ASP A 214 -8.43 -19.09 2.56
CA ASP A 214 -9.05 -18.16 1.61
C ASP A 214 -8.05 -17.17 0.97
N GLY A 215 -6.75 -17.35 1.25
CA GLY A 215 -5.68 -16.43 0.89
C GLY A 215 -5.49 -16.18 -0.61
N GLU A 216 -5.89 -17.12 -1.49
CA GLU A 216 -5.85 -16.93 -2.95
C GLU A 216 -6.77 -15.80 -3.42
N THR A 217 -7.95 -15.65 -2.81
CA THR A 217 -8.89 -14.57 -3.14
C THR A 217 -8.26 -13.21 -2.78
N HIS A 218 -7.68 -13.12 -1.58
CA HIS A 218 -6.98 -11.92 -1.12
C HIS A 218 -5.76 -11.61 -1.98
N LEU A 219 -5.00 -12.63 -2.39
CA LEU A 219 -3.84 -12.47 -3.26
C LEU A 219 -4.25 -11.95 -4.65
N ALA A 220 -5.36 -12.43 -5.21
CA ALA A 220 -5.88 -11.93 -6.49
C ALA A 220 -6.25 -10.45 -6.41
N ILE A 221 -6.94 -10.03 -5.34
CA ILE A 221 -7.30 -8.63 -5.08
C ILE A 221 -6.03 -7.77 -4.95
N LEU A 222 -5.04 -8.22 -4.19
CA LEU A 222 -3.76 -7.51 -4.03
C LEU A 222 -3.04 -7.35 -5.37
N LYS A 223 -2.91 -8.42 -6.16
CA LYS A 223 -2.28 -8.36 -7.49
C LYS A 223 -2.98 -7.37 -8.41
N GLN A 224 -4.32 -7.41 -8.45
CA GLN A 224 -5.09 -6.54 -9.32
C GLN A 224 -4.90 -5.06 -8.98
N ASN A 225 -4.93 -4.71 -7.69
CA ASN A 225 -4.91 -3.32 -7.25
C ASN A 225 -3.48 -2.75 -7.09
N LEU A 226 -2.47 -3.58 -6.87
CA LEU A 226 -1.09 -3.14 -6.60
C LEU A 226 -0.13 -3.28 -7.80
N ALA A 227 -0.52 -3.97 -8.88
CA ALA A 227 0.39 -4.29 -9.99
C ALA A 227 1.08 -3.08 -10.64
N LYS A 228 0.42 -1.91 -10.65
CA LYS A 228 0.94 -0.68 -11.29
C LYS A 228 1.25 0.43 -10.30
N GLU A 229 1.05 0.18 -9.01
CA GLU A 229 1.23 1.18 -7.98
C GLU A 229 2.65 1.12 -7.42
N GLN A 230 3.16 2.28 -7.01
CA GLN A 230 4.36 2.37 -6.18
C GLN A 230 3.91 2.22 -4.74
N TRP A 231 4.20 1.07 -4.12
CA TRP A 231 3.73 0.77 -2.76
C TRP A 231 4.77 0.07 -1.91
N ILE A 232 5.88 -0.38 -2.49
CA ILE A 232 6.93 -1.11 -1.79
C ILE A 232 7.86 -0.09 -1.14
N LEU A 233 7.67 0.16 0.15
CA LEU A 233 8.57 0.97 0.94
C LEU A 233 9.87 0.17 1.15
N ASN A 234 10.94 0.64 0.53
CA ASN A 234 12.24 0.03 0.69
C ASN A 234 13.07 0.87 1.65
N GLU A 235 13.15 0.41 2.91
CA GLU A 235 13.84 1.05 4.03
C GLU A 235 15.36 1.23 3.78
N SER A 236 15.67 2.14 2.87
CA SER A 236 16.98 2.71 2.57
C SER A 236 17.03 4.14 3.12
N ASP A 237 18.19 4.78 3.06
CA ASP A 237 18.42 6.10 3.68
C ASP A 237 17.40 7.17 3.22
N ASP A 238 16.80 7.02 2.03
CA ASP A 238 15.89 8.00 1.43
C ASP A 238 14.39 7.66 1.49
N ASN A 239 13.98 6.56 2.12
CA ASN A 239 12.56 6.11 2.20
C ASN A 239 11.86 5.96 0.86
N ASP A 240 12.60 5.55 -0.15
CA ASP A 240 12.07 5.40 -1.49
C ASP A 240 10.98 4.32 -1.58
N ILE A 241 10.04 4.57 -2.49
CA ILE A 241 8.88 3.73 -2.74
C ILE A 241 8.95 3.24 -4.18
N TYR A 242 8.78 1.94 -4.35
CA TYR A 242 8.97 1.26 -5.63
C TYR A 242 7.74 0.48 -6.07
N THR A 243 7.67 0.25 -7.38
CA THR A 243 6.81 -0.77 -7.99
C THR A 243 7.43 -2.16 -7.86
N ILE A 244 6.66 -3.19 -8.22
CA ILE A 244 7.12 -4.58 -8.17
C ILE A 244 8.24 -4.89 -9.18
N ASP A 245 8.28 -4.17 -10.31
CA ASP A 245 9.25 -4.34 -11.40
C ASP A 245 10.63 -3.72 -11.09
N GLU A 246 10.69 -2.82 -10.12
CA GLU A 246 11.88 -2.06 -9.74
C GLU A 246 12.66 -2.72 -8.58
N VAL A 247 12.11 -3.74 -7.94
CA VAL A 247 12.72 -4.39 -6.78
C VAL A 247 13.03 -5.86 -7.02
N VAL A 248 14.10 -6.34 -6.37
CA VAL A 248 14.50 -7.76 -6.39
C VAL A 248 14.97 -8.24 -5.02
N PHE A 249 14.87 -9.54 -4.73
CA PHE A 249 15.38 -10.08 -3.46
C PHE A 249 16.90 -10.09 -3.37
N SER A 250 17.58 -10.35 -4.49
CA SER A 250 19.04 -10.44 -4.56
C SER A 250 19.55 -9.72 -5.79
N LEU A 251 20.24 -8.60 -5.55
CA LEU A 251 20.89 -7.79 -6.57
C LEU A 251 22.36 -8.20 -6.61
N HIS A 252 22.84 -8.62 -7.79
CA HIS A 252 24.25 -8.93 -7.97
C HIS A 252 25.07 -7.64 -7.99
N ASN A 253 26.31 -7.67 -7.46
CA ASN A 253 27.21 -6.51 -7.33
C ASN A 253 27.48 -5.76 -8.65
N PHE A 254 27.24 -6.42 -9.79
CA PHE A 254 27.49 -5.89 -11.12
C PHE A 254 26.42 -4.92 -11.62
N ILE A 255 25.23 -4.90 -10.99
CA ILE A 255 24.07 -4.23 -11.59
C ILE A 255 24.26 -2.71 -11.49
N PRO A 256 24.21 -2.00 -12.63
CA PRO A 256 24.40 -0.56 -12.63
C PRO A 256 23.32 0.13 -11.80
N SER A 257 23.74 1.10 -10.99
CA SER A 257 22.84 1.82 -10.09
C SER A 257 21.70 2.51 -10.86
N GLY A 258 20.48 2.42 -10.31
CA GLY A 258 19.33 3.20 -10.74
C GLY A 258 18.26 2.49 -11.58
N TYR A 259 18.43 1.21 -11.95
CA TYR A 259 17.39 0.44 -12.67
C TYR A 259 16.60 -0.51 -11.76
N TRP A 260 17.29 -1.10 -10.79
CA TRP A 260 16.70 -1.99 -9.81
C TRP A 260 17.29 -1.72 -8.44
N VAL A 261 16.51 -2.03 -7.41
CA VAL A 261 16.93 -1.92 -6.02
C VAL A 261 16.72 -3.25 -5.33
N GLN A 262 17.67 -3.62 -4.47
CA GLN A 262 17.50 -4.79 -3.64
C GLN A 262 16.50 -4.49 -2.52
N LEU A 263 15.57 -5.41 -2.27
CA LEU A 263 14.69 -5.34 -1.11
C LEU A 263 15.51 -5.19 0.19
N SER A 264 15.00 -4.36 1.09
CA SER A 264 15.59 -4.09 2.39
C SER A 264 15.71 -5.38 3.18
N ARG A 265 16.61 -5.39 4.16
CA ARG A 265 16.77 -6.56 5.03
C ARG A 265 15.46 -6.87 5.77
N ASN A 266 14.73 -5.84 6.22
CA ASN A 266 13.44 -5.99 6.89
C ASN A 266 12.42 -6.70 5.98
N ASN A 267 12.24 -6.19 4.75
CA ASN A 267 11.29 -6.75 3.78
C ASN A 267 11.62 -8.22 3.42
N ARG A 268 12.90 -8.55 3.24
CA ARG A 268 13.33 -9.91 2.90
C ARG A 268 13.16 -10.91 4.05
N ILE A 269 13.25 -10.46 5.30
CA ILE A 269 13.13 -11.34 6.47
C ILE A 269 11.66 -11.52 6.84
N ASN A 270 10.89 -10.42 6.92
CA ASN A 270 9.56 -10.45 7.51
C ASN A 270 8.43 -10.68 6.48
N TYR A 271 8.63 -10.28 5.23
CA TYR A 271 7.57 -10.22 4.21
C TYR A 271 7.94 -10.92 2.90
N SER A 272 8.91 -11.84 2.92
CA SER A 272 9.38 -12.56 1.72
C SER A 272 8.26 -13.29 0.99
N THR A 273 7.43 -14.04 1.71
CA THR A 273 6.30 -14.78 1.14
C THR A 273 5.32 -13.85 0.42
N LEU A 274 5.01 -12.69 1.01
CA LEU A 274 4.14 -11.68 0.40
C LEU A 274 4.74 -11.16 -0.91
N PHE A 275 5.99 -10.68 -0.88
CA PHE A 275 6.63 -10.10 -2.05
C PHE A 275 6.85 -11.13 -3.17
N GLU A 276 7.24 -12.36 -2.84
CA GLU A 276 7.37 -13.45 -3.82
C GLU A 276 6.03 -13.79 -4.47
N LYS A 277 4.95 -13.96 -3.68
CA LYS A 277 3.61 -14.28 -4.21
C LYS A 277 3.04 -13.17 -5.07
N LEU A 278 3.35 -11.90 -4.78
CA LEU A 278 2.91 -10.77 -5.57
C LEU A 278 3.68 -10.62 -6.89
N GLY A 279 4.89 -11.18 -7.00
CA GLY A 279 5.67 -11.21 -8.24
C GLY A 279 7.05 -10.55 -8.16
N VAL A 280 7.56 -10.19 -6.98
CA VAL A 280 8.93 -9.68 -6.84
C VAL A 280 9.91 -10.80 -7.21
N LYS A 281 10.80 -10.52 -8.17
CA LYS A 281 11.76 -11.52 -8.67
C LYS A 281 12.84 -11.83 -7.63
N LYS A 282 13.21 -13.11 -7.52
CA LYS A 282 14.33 -13.56 -6.66
C LYS A 282 15.66 -12.99 -7.13
N THR A 283 15.90 -13.06 -8.43
CA THR A 283 17.08 -12.57 -9.15
C THR A 283 16.64 -12.06 -10.52
N LEU A 284 17.43 -11.19 -11.12
CA LEU A 284 17.21 -10.75 -12.50
C LEU A 284 17.56 -11.87 -13.49
N ASP A 285 16.82 -11.92 -14.59
CA ASP A 285 17.09 -12.78 -15.73
C ASP A 285 17.60 -11.96 -16.95
N ILE A 286 18.01 -12.65 -18.01
CA ILE A 286 18.53 -12.02 -19.24
C ILE A 286 17.50 -11.08 -19.88
N GLN A 287 16.21 -11.41 -19.80
CA GLN A 287 15.15 -10.60 -20.40
C GLN A 287 14.95 -9.27 -19.67
N ASP A 288 15.20 -9.23 -18.35
CA ASP A 288 15.18 -7.99 -17.58
C ASP A 288 16.21 -6.98 -18.09
N PHE A 289 17.44 -7.45 -18.33
CA PHE A 289 18.51 -6.62 -18.88
C PHE A 289 18.21 -6.16 -20.30
N ILE A 290 17.69 -7.06 -21.15
CA ILE A 290 17.27 -6.72 -22.52
C ILE A 290 16.16 -5.66 -22.50
N ARG A 291 15.19 -5.77 -21.58
CA ARG A 291 14.12 -4.78 -21.42
C ARG A 291 14.66 -3.39 -21.10
N VAL A 292 15.69 -3.30 -20.24
CA VAL A 292 16.38 -2.02 -19.99
C VAL A 292 17.06 -1.50 -21.26
N LEU A 293 17.81 -2.34 -21.97
CA LEU A 293 18.52 -1.93 -23.19
C LEU A 293 17.60 -1.39 -24.30
N ARG A 294 16.31 -1.77 -24.31
CA ARG A 294 15.31 -1.23 -25.25
C ARG A 294 14.87 0.21 -24.94
N ASN A 295 15.02 0.66 -23.69
CA ASN A 295 14.48 1.93 -23.21
C ASN A 295 15.57 2.97 -22.87
N VAL A 296 16.85 2.61 -23.01
CA VAL A 296 17.98 3.50 -22.71
C VAL A 296 18.36 4.38 -23.91
N ASN A 297 19.07 5.48 -23.63
CA ASN A 297 19.61 6.35 -24.66
C ASN A 297 21.15 6.43 -24.53
N PHE A 298 21.85 5.71 -25.41
CA PHE A 298 23.31 5.65 -25.42
C PHE A 298 23.99 6.99 -25.76
N SER A 299 23.27 7.93 -26.37
CA SER A 299 23.78 9.28 -26.61
C SER A 299 24.02 10.06 -25.32
N LYS A 300 23.44 9.65 -24.18
CA LYS A 300 23.63 10.30 -22.88
C LYS A 300 24.89 9.74 -22.17
N PRO A 301 25.96 10.53 -21.98
CA PRO A 301 27.22 10.04 -21.41
C PRO A 301 27.07 9.39 -20.02
N LYS A 302 26.16 9.91 -19.19
CA LYS A 302 25.88 9.38 -17.84
C LYS A 302 25.34 7.94 -17.84
N GLN A 303 24.73 7.49 -18.94
CA GLN A 303 24.15 6.15 -19.04
C GLN A 303 25.11 5.14 -19.69
N ARG A 304 26.11 5.60 -20.46
CA ARG A 304 26.97 4.74 -21.27
C ARG A 304 27.68 3.67 -20.45
N ALA A 305 28.29 4.03 -19.34
CA ALA A 305 28.96 3.07 -18.45
C ALA A 305 28.02 1.95 -18.00
N ASN A 306 26.80 2.31 -17.59
CA ASN A 306 25.78 1.36 -17.16
C ASN A 306 25.31 0.45 -18.31
N ILE A 307 25.08 1.02 -19.50
CA ILE A 307 24.68 0.26 -20.70
C ILE A 307 25.78 -0.73 -21.10
N MET A 308 27.02 -0.27 -21.16
CA MET A 308 28.18 -1.10 -21.51
C MET A 308 28.40 -2.22 -20.49
N SER A 309 28.18 -1.94 -19.20
CA SER A 309 28.15 -2.96 -18.15
C SER A 309 27.10 -4.03 -18.49
N ILE A 310 25.83 -3.65 -18.69
CA ILE A 310 24.78 -4.62 -19.01
C ILE A 310 25.15 -5.51 -20.22
N ILE A 311 25.65 -4.90 -21.30
CA ILE A 311 26.07 -5.64 -22.51
C ILE A 311 27.24 -6.59 -22.20
N ASP A 312 28.23 -6.15 -21.42
CA ASP A 312 29.37 -6.98 -21.01
C ASP A 312 28.93 -8.21 -20.24
N GLU A 313 27.99 -8.09 -19.32
CA GLU A 313 27.48 -9.23 -18.54
C GLU A 313 26.62 -10.17 -19.37
N LEU A 314 25.74 -9.62 -20.21
CA LEU A 314 24.97 -10.44 -21.15
C LEU A 314 25.90 -11.25 -22.07
N SER A 315 27.03 -10.68 -22.48
CA SER A 315 28.03 -11.39 -23.29
C SER A 315 28.73 -12.56 -22.59
N LYS A 316 28.64 -12.66 -21.25
CA LYS A 316 29.19 -13.77 -20.46
C LYS A 316 28.19 -14.91 -20.29
N SER A 317 26.93 -14.71 -20.68
CA SER A 317 25.91 -15.74 -20.65
C SER A 317 26.33 -16.96 -21.47
N LYS A 318 25.93 -18.15 -21.00
CA LYS A 318 26.11 -19.41 -21.74
C LYS A 318 25.07 -19.61 -22.84
N GLU A 319 24.06 -18.73 -22.93
CA GLU A 319 23.05 -18.81 -23.98
C GLU A 319 23.69 -18.55 -25.35
N GLU A 320 23.44 -19.45 -26.30
CA GLU A 320 24.01 -19.35 -27.65
C GLU A 320 23.41 -18.19 -28.46
N ASN A 321 22.21 -17.72 -28.10
CA ASN A 321 21.48 -16.69 -28.82
C ASN A 321 20.78 -15.73 -27.86
N LEU A 322 21.31 -14.51 -27.75
CA LEU A 322 20.77 -13.42 -26.94
C LEU A 322 19.66 -12.70 -27.71
N THR A 323 18.55 -13.40 -27.96
CA THR A 323 17.46 -12.90 -28.80
C THR A 323 16.92 -11.58 -28.26
N GLY A 324 16.98 -10.53 -29.08
CA GLY A 324 16.52 -9.19 -28.72
C GLY A 324 17.54 -8.32 -28.00
N LEU A 325 18.79 -8.77 -27.84
CA LEU A 325 19.90 -7.93 -27.39
C LEU A 325 20.15 -6.78 -28.37
N LEU A 326 20.25 -5.58 -27.84
CA LEU A 326 20.64 -4.38 -28.57
C LEU A 326 22.03 -3.92 -28.14
N ILE A 327 22.85 -3.50 -29.09
CA ILE A 327 24.14 -2.85 -28.85
C ILE A 327 24.20 -1.50 -29.57
N PRO A 328 24.98 -0.53 -29.06
CA PRO A 328 25.09 0.78 -29.68
C PRO A 328 25.87 0.71 -31.00
N ASN A 329 25.38 1.40 -32.03
CA ASN A 329 26.15 1.69 -33.25
C ASN A 329 26.95 3.01 -33.12
N MET A 330 27.74 3.35 -34.14
CA MET A 330 28.53 4.59 -34.18
C MET A 330 27.67 5.87 -34.09
N ASN A 331 26.39 5.80 -34.47
CA ASN A 331 25.41 6.89 -34.31
C ASN A 331 24.77 6.95 -32.90
N CYS A 332 25.24 6.12 -31.95
CA CYS A 332 24.71 5.99 -30.60
C CYS A 332 23.26 5.48 -30.53
N GLU A 333 22.80 4.77 -31.56
CA GLU A 333 21.50 4.11 -31.60
C GLU A 333 21.62 2.66 -31.12
N MET A 334 20.65 2.19 -30.35
CA MET A 334 20.60 0.80 -29.87
C MET A 334 19.98 -0.08 -30.97
N VAL A 335 20.80 -0.95 -31.57
CA VAL A 335 20.42 -1.78 -32.73
C VAL A 335 20.68 -3.27 -32.46
N ASP A 336 20.00 -4.16 -33.19
CA ASP A 336 20.13 -5.61 -33.00
C ASP A 336 21.59 -6.06 -33.20
N TYR A 337 22.15 -6.76 -32.21
CA TYR A 337 23.55 -7.17 -32.25
C TYR A 337 23.91 -8.08 -33.44
N LYS A 338 22.92 -8.74 -34.07
CA LYS A 338 23.14 -9.62 -35.23
C LYS A 338 23.37 -8.88 -36.54
N ILE A 339 22.92 -7.64 -36.65
CA ILE A 339 23.13 -6.83 -37.87
C ILE A 339 24.35 -5.92 -37.78
N VAL A 340 24.97 -5.85 -36.60
CA VAL A 340 26.07 -4.93 -36.32
C VAL A 340 27.42 -5.62 -36.56
N LEU A 341 28.30 -4.90 -37.25
CA LEU A 341 29.66 -5.29 -37.58
C LEU A 341 30.66 -4.66 -36.61
N PHE A 342 31.72 -5.37 -36.30
CA PHE A 342 32.86 -4.83 -35.57
C PHE A 342 33.85 -4.17 -36.53
N ASP A 343 34.20 -2.90 -36.30
CA ASP A 343 35.21 -2.19 -37.10
C ASP A 343 36.63 -2.62 -36.69
N ASP A 344 37.10 -3.72 -37.28
CA ASP A 344 38.45 -4.25 -37.12
C ASP A 344 39.50 -3.51 -37.98
N LEU A 345 39.05 -2.68 -38.91
CA LEU A 345 39.89 -1.91 -39.84
C LEU A 345 40.29 -0.55 -39.25
N GLY A 346 39.44 0.07 -38.42
CA GLY A 346 39.69 1.37 -37.83
C GLY A 346 39.98 2.41 -38.91
N SER A 347 41.03 3.23 -38.76
CA SER A 347 41.39 4.25 -39.75
C SER A 347 42.02 3.73 -41.05
N ARG A 348 42.12 2.40 -41.23
CA ARG A 348 42.65 1.79 -42.46
C ARG A 348 41.66 1.90 -43.63
N GLU A 349 40.37 2.03 -43.32
CA GLU A 349 39.31 2.22 -44.30
C GLU A 349 38.78 3.66 -44.22
N ASN A 350 38.47 4.26 -45.38
CA ASN A 350 37.98 5.63 -45.43
C ASN A 350 36.55 5.70 -44.86
N ASP A 351 36.28 6.68 -43.99
CA ASP A 351 34.99 6.82 -43.32
C ASP A 351 33.81 6.99 -44.30
N SER A 352 34.07 7.52 -45.51
CA SER A 352 33.05 7.63 -46.57
C SER A 352 32.56 6.28 -47.11
N MET A 353 33.29 5.19 -46.86
CA MET A 353 32.92 3.83 -47.26
C MET A 353 32.30 3.02 -46.11
N LYS A 354 32.21 3.61 -44.91
CA LYS A 354 31.65 2.98 -43.72
C LYS A 354 30.19 3.35 -43.54
N ASP A 355 29.34 2.35 -43.37
CA ASP A 355 27.95 2.57 -42.94
C ASP A 355 27.88 2.55 -41.41
N PHE A 356 27.87 3.74 -40.81
CA PHE A 356 27.81 3.90 -39.35
C PHE A 356 26.50 3.42 -38.71
N ASN A 357 25.46 3.12 -39.50
CA ASN A 357 24.23 2.53 -38.97
C ASN A 357 24.42 1.08 -38.55
N ILE A 358 25.35 0.37 -39.19
CA ILE A 358 25.62 -1.06 -38.98
C ILE A 358 26.98 -1.32 -38.31
N ILE A 359 27.76 -0.28 -37.99
CA ILE A 359 29.05 -0.45 -37.30
C ILE A 359 28.87 -0.24 -35.79
N ALA A 360 29.39 -1.19 -35.00
CA ALA A 360 29.38 -1.13 -33.54
C ALA A 360 30.06 0.15 -33.05
N HIS A 361 29.51 0.77 -32.00
CA HIS A 361 30.12 1.92 -31.37
C HIS A 361 31.55 1.62 -30.89
N SER A 362 32.43 2.62 -30.94
CA SER A 362 33.85 2.49 -30.57
C SER A 362 34.12 2.05 -29.12
N GLU A 363 33.12 2.17 -28.23
CA GLU A 363 33.17 1.67 -26.85
C GLU A 363 33.01 0.13 -26.77
N ILE A 364 32.56 -0.54 -27.83
CA ILE A 364 32.52 -1.99 -27.93
C ILE A 364 33.95 -2.49 -28.16
N SER A 365 34.56 -3.05 -27.12
CA SER A 365 35.92 -3.58 -27.22
C SER A 365 35.99 -4.82 -28.13
N LYS A 366 37.17 -5.09 -28.70
CA LYS A 366 37.44 -6.32 -29.47
C LYS A 366 37.11 -7.61 -28.70
N ASN A 367 37.35 -7.63 -27.40
CA ASN A 367 37.05 -8.79 -26.56
C ASN A 367 35.54 -8.98 -26.41
N LEU A 368 34.79 -7.89 -26.22
CA LEU A 368 33.34 -7.91 -26.14
C LEU A 368 32.72 -8.34 -27.49
N ALA A 369 33.17 -7.76 -28.60
CA ALA A 369 32.75 -8.13 -29.95
C ALA A 369 32.96 -9.63 -30.23
N LYS A 370 34.12 -10.17 -29.83
CA LYS A 370 34.41 -11.62 -29.93
C LYS A 370 33.46 -12.48 -29.11
N ARG A 371 33.14 -12.10 -27.85
CA ARG A 371 32.19 -12.84 -27.02
C ARG A 371 30.78 -12.81 -27.58
N LEU A 372 30.36 -11.67 -28.14
CA LEU A 372 29.09 -11.49 -28.83
C LEU A 372 29.06 -12.13 -30.23
N LYS A 373 30.21 -12.62 -30.74
CA LYS A 373 30.38 -13.19 -32.07
C LYS A 373 29.94 -12.23 -33.20
N LEU A 374 30.26 -10.95 -33.05
CA LEU A 374 30.01 -9.96 -34.11
C LEU A 374 30.85 -10.28 -35.35
N GLU A 375 30.28 -10.09 -36.53
CA GLU A 375 31.00 -10.23 -37.80
C GLU A 375 31.96 -9.05 -37.98
N ASN A 376 33.16 -9.30 -38.51
CA ASN A 376 34.12 -8.23 -38.76
C ASN A 376 33.77 -7.47 -40.04
N LEU A 377 33.98 -6.15 -40.05
CA LEU A 377 33.78 -5.32 -41.24
C LEU A 377 34.65 -5.81 -42.41
N SER A 378 35.90 -6.20 -42.14
CA SER A 378 36.80 -6.75 -43.16
C SER A 378 36.26 -8.03 -43.81
N GLU A 379 35.58 -8.91 -43.06
CA GLU A 379 35.01 -10.15 -43.58
C GLU A 379 33.83 -9.89 -44.53
N VAL A 380 32.96 -8.93 -44.21
CA VAL A 380 31.84 -8.52 -45.06
C VAL A 380 32.35 -7.86 -46.34
N LEU A 381 33.33 -6.97 -46.23
CA LEU A 381 33.94 -6.32 -47.39
C LEU A 381 34.59 -7.37 -48.31
N LEU A 382 35.28 -8.37 -47.75
CA LEU A 382 35.87 -9.47 -48.52
C LEU A 382 34.82 -10.36 -49.21
N LYS A 383 33.69 -10.62 -48.56
CA LYS A 383 32.58 -11.39 -49.18
C LYS A 383 31.92 -10.62 -50.32
N ASN A 384 31.79 -9.30 -50.17
CA ASN A 384 31.18 -8.43 -51.17
C ASN A 384 32.15 -8.08 -52.31
N SER A 385 33.46 -8.08 -52.04
CA SER A 385 34.48 -8.09 -53.08
C SER A 385 34.51 -9.48 -53.69
N LYS A 386 33.68 -9.73 -54.70
CA LYS A 386 34.00 -10.78 -55.69
C LYS A 386 35.45 -10.54 -56.10
N PHE A 387 36.32 -11.50 -55.81
CA PHE A 387 37.77 -11.40 -56.04
C PHE A 387 38.08 -10.90 -57.45
N ASP A 388 38.26 -9.60 -57.62
CA ASP A 388 39.13 -9.02 -58.64
C ASP A 388 40.45 -8.74 -57.93
N PHE A 389 41.40 -9.65 -58.08
CA PHE A 389 42.79 -9.42 -57.72
C PHE A 389 43.36 -8.31 -58.62
N GLY A 390 43.09 -7.05 -58.26
CA GLY A 390 43.66 -5.88 -58.90
C GLY A 390 43.98 -4.83 -57.85
N GLN A 391 45.25 -4.72 -57.48
CA GLN A 391 45.77 -3.62 -56.66
C GLN A 391 45.29 -2.27 -57.21
N HIS A 392 44.31 -1.66 -56.57
CA HIS A 392 43.94 -0.26 -56.78
C HIS A 392 44.31 0.53 -55.53
N GLU A 393 45.60 0.58 -55.24
CA GLU A 393 46.13 1.57 -54.32
C GLU A 393 46.08 2.93 -55.04
N GLN A 394 45.35 3.91 -54.50
CA GLN A 394 45.41 5.27 -55.04
C GLN A 394 46.85 5.76 -54.99
N VAL A 395 47.34 6.34 -56.08
CA VAL A 395 48.72 6.84 -56.25
C VAL A 395 49.17 7.73 -55.09
N THR A 396 48.23 8.44 -54.47
CA THR A 396 48.41 9.29 -53.27
C THR A 396 48.85 8.51 -52.02
N THR A 397 48.33 7.31 -51.79
CA THR A 397 48.72 6.43 -50.68
C THR A 397 50.10 5.83 -50.92
N ARG A 398 50.39 5.46 -52.16
CA ARG A 398 51.68 4.90 -52.58
C ARG A 398 52.81 5.93 -52.41
N LEU A 399 52.57 7.20 -52.75
CA LEU A 399 53.53 8.29 -52.54
C LEU A 399 53.80 8.58 -51.06
N LYS A 400 52.78 8.47 -50.19
CA LYS A 400 52.95 8.66 -48.74
C LYS A 400 53.83 7.61 -48.07
N ASN A 401 53.78 6.36 -48.56
CA ASN A 401 54.55 5.25 -48.01
C ASN A 401 56.00 5.21 -48.55
N ILE A 402 56.30 5.87 -49.68
CA ILE A 402 57.65 5.94 -50.27
C ILE A 402 58.48 7.11 -49.69
N LEU A 403 57.84 8.17 -49.19
CA LEU A 403 58.50 9.36 -48.63
C LEU A 403 58.77 9.29 -47.12
N ARG A 404 58.81 8.09 -46.53
CA ARG A 404 59.16 7.88 -45.12
C ARG A 404 60.45 7.11 -44.95
#